data_AF-A0A3D1IC76-F1
#
_entry.id   AF-A0A3D1IC76-F1
#
_cell.length_a   1.000
_cell.length_b   1.000
_cell.length_c   1.000
_cell.angle_alpha   90.00
_cell.angle_beta   90.00
_cell.angle_gamma   90.00
#
_symmetry.space_group_name_H-M   'P 1'
#
loop_
_entity.id
_entity.type
_entity.pdbx_description
1 polymer ?
#
loop_
_entity_poly.entity_id
_entity_poly.type
_entity_poly.pdbx_seq_one_letter_code
_entity_poly.pdbx_strand_id
1 'polypeptide(L)'
;MRSGSAKGDSVARFQIDLDYLVRFLVDLLNTPSPTGSTDWAVGFVQQELEALGIPSERTPKGALVATLEGLRRDRPRAVTAHLDTLGAMVAQIKPNGRLKLAALNGVVWPTVESEG
;
A
#
# COMPACT_ATOMS: atom_id res chain seq x y z
N MET A 1 11.32 -25.63 42.52
CA MET A 1 11.77 -24.28 42.11
C MET A 1 13.15 -24.45 41.49
N ARG A 2 13.42 -24.31 40.19
CA ARG A 2 12.85 -23.50 39.12
C ARG A 2 12.80 -24.34 37.82
N SER A 3 11.63 -24.51 37.23
CA SER A 3 11.49 -25.00 35.85
C SER A 3 11.10 -23.79 34.98
N GLY A 4 12.12 -23.13 34.43
CA GLY A 4 11.96 -22.02 33.49
C GLY A 4 11.79 -22.56 32.08
N SER A 5 10.60 -22.32 31.53
CA SER A 5 10.17 -22.56 30.15
C SER A 5 11.18 -22.10 29.10
N ALA A 6 11.71 -23.02 28.30
CA ALA A 6 12.27 -22.70 26.99
C ALA A 6 11.11 -22.64 25.98
N LYS A 7 10.53 -21.45 25.79
CA LYS A 7 9.71 -21.18 24.60
C LYS A 7 10.68 -21.19 23.42
N GLY A 8 10.44 -22.10 22.48
CA GLY A 8 11.18 -22.14 21.21
C GLY A 8 10.82 -20.90 20.40
N ASP A 9 11.76 -19.96 20.34
CA ASP A 9 11.70 -18.88 19.35
C ASP A 9 11.89 -19.50 17.97
N SER A 10 10.83 -19.52 17.18
CA SER A 10 10.91 -19.80 15.75
C SER A 10 11.70 -18.67 15.10
N VAL A 11 13.01 -18.87 14.91
CA VAL A 11 13.87 -17.88 14.27
C VAL A 11 13.39 -17.72 12.82
N ALA A 12 12.85 -16.56 12.49
CA ALA A 12 12.51 -16.19 11.12
C ALA A 12 13.74 -16.40 10.23
N ARG A 13 13.54 -16.96 9.02
CA ARG A 13 14.62 -17.28 8.05
C ARG A 13 15.45 -16.05 7.61
N PHE A 14 15.02 -14.85 7.98
CA PHE A 14 15.66 -13.57 7.73
C PHE A 14 15.22 -12.58 8.82
N GLN A 15 16.07 -11.59 9.11
CA GLN A 15 15.75 -10.49 10.01
C GLN A 15 14.99 -9.41 9.23
N ILE A 16 13.90 -8.90 9.80
CA ILE A 16 13.12 -7.79 9.23
C ILE A 16 13.47 -6.55 10.05
N ASP A 17 13.90 -5.49 9.37
CA ASP A 17 14.06 -4.17 9.98
C ASP A 17 12.66 -3.58 10.24
N LEU A 18 12.22 -3.64 11.49
CA LEU A 18 10.89 -3.18 11.90
C LEU A 18 10.77 -1.66 11.89
N ASP A 19 11.84 -0.93 12.19
CA ASP A 19 11.81 0.53 12.22
C ASP A 19 11.65 1.09 10.81
N TYR A 20 12.39 0.52 9.85
CA TYR A 20 12.21 0.80 8.43
C TYR A 20 10.79 0.47 7.96
N LEU A 21 10.30 -0.73 8.27
CA LEU A 21 8.99 -1.19 7.82
C LEU A 21 7.86 -0.30 8.35
N VAL A 22 7.89 0.02 9.65
CA VAL A 22 6.85 0.85 10.27
C VAL A 22 6.89 2.27 9.68
N ARG A 23 8.07 2.87 9.53
CA ARG A 23 8.20 4.20 8.91
C ARG A 23 7.59 4.21 7.50
N PHE A 24 8.01 3.28 6.64
CA PHE A 24 7.52 3.20 5.28
C PHE A 24 6.01 2.99 5.20
N LEU A 25 5.46 2.09 6.01
CA LEU A 25 4.01 1.82 6.01
C LEU A 25 3.20 3.01 6.52
N VAL A 26 3.68 3.72 7.55
CA VAL A 26 3.03 4.93 8.06
C VAL A 26 3.03 6.04 7.01
N ASP A 27 4.16 6.26 6.34
CA ASP A 27 4.27 7.26 5.28
C ASP A 27 3.38 6.92 4.07
N LEU A 28 3.31 5.64 3.70
CA LEU A 28 2.43 5.16 2.63
C LEU A 28 0.94 5.32 2.99
N LEU A 29 0.55 4.96 4.22
CA LEU A 29 -0.84 5.10 4.70
C LEU A 29 -1.28 6.57 4.78
N ASN A 30 -0.36 7.48 5.09
CA ASN A 30 -0.60 8.91 5.09
C ASN A 30 -0.59 9.54 3.68
N THR A 31 -0.32 8.76 2.63
CA THR A 31 -0.37 9.20 1.24
C THR A 31 -1.71 8.84 0.61
N PRO A 32 -2.63 9.80 0.37
CA PRO A 32 -3.95 9.50 -0.17
C PRO A 32 -3.87 8.83 -1.54
N SER A 33 -4.61 7.74 -1.70
CA SER A 33 -4.59 6.94 -2.93
C SER A 33 -5.94 6.27 -3.23
N PRO A 34 -7.09 6.99 -3.15
CA PRO A 34 -8.38 6.39 -3.45
C PRO A 34 -8.39 5.84 -4.89
N THR A 35 -9.14 4.76 -5.11
CA THR A 35 -9.23 4.13 -6.44
C THR A 35 -9.51 5.16 -7.54
N GLY A 36 -8.64 5.18 -8.55
CA GLY A 36 -8.67 6.15 -9.66
C GLY A 36 -7.82 7.41 -9.45
N SER A 37 -7.21 7.61 -8.27
CA SER A 37 -6.29 8.71 -7.97
C SER A 37 -5.13 8.22 -7.10
N THR A 38 -4.22 7.45 -7.71
CA THR A 38 -3.14 6.73 -7.00
C THR A 38 -1.74 7.27 -7.29
N ASP A 39 -1.60 8.32 -8.10
CA ASP A 39 -0.30 8.80 -8.61
C ASP A 39 0.71 9.15 -7.51
N TRP A 40 0.22 9.70 -6.39
CA TRP A 40 1.03 10.04 -5.23
C TRP A 40 1.62 8.80 -4.56
N ALA A 41 0.78 7.80 -4.25
CA ALA A 41 1.26 6.55 -3.65
C ALA A 41 2.16 5.76 -4.60
N VAL A 42 1.83 5.72 -5.90
CA VAL A 42 2.69 5.10 -6.91
C VAL A 42 4.06 5.80 -6.97
N GLY A 43 4.08 7.14 -6.94
CA GLY A 43 5.32 7.92 -6.89
C GLY A 43 6.14 7.71 -5.63
N PHE A 44 5.47 7.58 -4.48
CA PHE A 44 6.12 7.29 -3.21
C PHE A 44 6.79 5.91 -3.22
N VAL A 45 6.07 4.87 -3.64
CA VAL A 45 6.62 3.50 -3.75
C VAL A 45 7.73 3.42 -4.80
N GLN A 46 7.60 4.12 -5.92
CA GLN A 46 8.63 4.16 -6.95
C GLN A 46 9.95 4.74 -6.44
N GLN A 47 9.89 5.81 -5.63
CA GLN A 47 11.08 6.39 -5.00
C GLN A 47 11.75 5.43 -4.02
N GLU A 48 10.97 4.68 -3.24
CA GLU A 48 11.54 3.67 -2.33
C GLU A 48 12.20 2.52 -3.10
N LEU A 49 11.58 2.05 -4.19
CA LEU A 49 12.19 1.03 -5.05
C LEU A 49 13.49 1.53 -5.70
N GLU A 50 13.54 2.79 -6.11
CA GLU A 50 14.76 3.42 -6.64
C GLU A 50 15.86 3.49 -5.56
N ALA A 51 15.52 3.89 -4.34
CA ALA A 51 16.46 3.92 -3.20
C ALA A 51 17.01 2.54 -2.85
N LEU A 52 16.21 1.48 -3.06
CA LEU A 52 16.63 0.08 -2.92
C LEU A 52 17.40 -0.46 -4.14
N GLY A 53 17.56 0.34 -5.20
CA GLY A 53 18.24 -0.06 -6.44
C GLY A 53 17.44 -1.06 -7.28
N ILE A 54 16.12 -1.09 -7.15
CA ILE A 54 15.22 -2.00 -7.89
C ILE A 54 14.61 -1.24 -9.08
N PRO A 55 14.97 -1.60 -10.33
CA PRO A 55 14.38 -0.97 -11.51
C PRO A 55 12.88 -1.18 -11.56
N SER A 56 12.15 -0.09 -11.82
CA SER A 56 10.70 -0.12 -11.97
C SER A 56 10.21 0.81 -13.09
N GLU A 57 9.11 0.43 -13.71
CA GLU A 57 8.46 1.18 -14.77
C GLU A 57 6.97 1.36 -14.50
N ARG A 58 6.40 2.46 -15.01
CA ARG A 58 4.95 2.70 -14.95
C ARG A 58 4.29 2.21 -16.22
N THR A 59 3.21 1.46 -16.06
CA THR A 59 2.34 1.05 -17.16
C THR A 59 1.46 2.23 -17.62
N PRO A 60 0.86 2.17 -18.82
CA PRO A 60 -0.09 3.21 -19.28
C PRO A 60 -1.32 3.40 -18.37
N LYS A 61 -1.65 2.41 -17.54
CA LYS A 61 -2.73 2.48 -16.55
C LYS A 61 -2.26 3.01 -15.18
N GLY A 62 -1.00 3.41 -15.05
CA GLY A 62 -0.44 3.95 -13.81
C GLY A 62 0.04 2.91 -12.81
N ALA A 63 -0.09 1.61 -13.09
CA ALA A 63 0.49 0.57 -12.22
C ALA A 63 2.02 0.56 -12.30
N LEU A 64 2.67 0.20 -11.20
CA LEU A 64 4.13 0.10 -11.08
C LEU A 64 4.58 -1.36 -11.21
N VAL A 65 5.52 -1.62 -12.11
CA VAL A 65 6.10 -2.95 -12.32
C VAL A 65 7.58 -2.87 -12.00
N ALA A 66 8.02 -3.67 -11.02
CA ALA A 66 9.41 -3.76 -10.61
C ALA A 66 9.97 -5.14 -10.92
N THR A 67 11.19 -5.20 -11.44
CA THR A 67 11.84 -6.47 -11.79
C THR A 67 13.15 -6.61 -11.03
N LEU A 68 13.24 -7.65 -10.21
CA LEU A 68 14.47 -8.05 -9.54
C LEU A 68 15.07 -9.25 -10.27
N GLU A 69 16.30 -9.13 -10.77
CA GLU A 69 16.97 -10.25 -11.43
C GLU A 69 17.32 -11.35 -10.42
N GLY A 70 16.84 -12.56 -10.70
CA GLY A 70 17.21 -13.76 -9.95
C GLY A 70 18.40 -14.48 -10.58
N LEU A 71 18.82 -15.59 -9.96
CA LEU A 71 19.90 -16.45 -10.46
C LEU A 71 19.60 -17.10 -11.82
N ARG A 72 18.32 -17.18 -12.21
CA ARG A 72 17.83 -17.81 -13.43
C ARG A 72 16.70 -17.00 -14.04
N ARG A 73 16.60 -17.01 -15.38
CA ARG A 73 15.59 -16.26 -16.16
C ARG A 73 14.48 -17.14 -16.77
N ASP A 74 14.51 -18.45 -16.55
CA ASP A 74 13.64 -19.41 -17.22
C ASP A 74 12.36 -19.78 -16.44
N ARG A 75 12.23 -19.31 -15.19
CA ARG A 75 11.06 -19.55 -14.32
C ARG A 75 10.71 -18.29 -13.51
N PRO A 76 10.23 -17.22 -14.16
CA PRO A 76 9.90 -15.98 -13.46
C PRO A 76 8.79 -16.19 -12.44
N ARG A 77 8.83 -15.41 -11.35
CA ARG A 77 7.80 -15.38 -10.31
C ARG A 77 7.31 -13.95 -10.16
N ALA A 78 6.01 -13.78 -9.92
CA ALA A 78 5.41 -12.47 -9.69
C ALA A 78 4.71 -12.46 -8.33
N VAL A 79 4.84 -11.34 -7.63
CA VAL A 79 4.05 -10.99 -6.45
C VAL A 79 3.36 -9.66 -6.79
N THR A 80 2.11 -9.51 -6.34
CA THR A 80 1.33 -8.30 -6.57
C THR A 80 0.73 -7.83 -5.25
N ALA A 81 0.64 -6.51 -5.11
CA ALA A 81 -0.08 -5.82 -4.06
C ALA A 81 -0.77 -4.61 -4.71
N HIS A 82 -1.90 -4.19 -4.15
CA HIS A 82 -2.63 -3.03 -4.62
C HIS A 82 -2.31 -1.82 -3.72
N LEU A 83 -2.22 -0.64 -4.33
CA LEU A 83 -1.94 0.61 -3.63
C LEU A 83 -3.20 1.47 -3.49
N ASP A 84 -4.26 1.14 -4.20
CA ASP A 84 -5.49 1.90 -4.14
C ASP A 84 -6.28 1.61 -2.87
N THR A 85 -6.90 2.67 -2.35
CA THR A 85 -7.68 2.63 -1.12
C THR A 85 -9.16 2.83 -1.40
N LEU A 86 -9.96 2.49 -0.39
CA LEU A 86 -11.31 3.01 -0.25
C LEU A 86 -11.30 4.55 -0.29
N GLY A 87 -12.43 5.13 -0.70
CA GLY A 87 -12.58 6.58 -0.73
C GLY A 87 -13.94 7.02 -1.27
N ALA A 88 -14.02 8.29 -1.62
CA ALA A 88 -15.22 8.88 -2.18
C ALA A 88 -14.89 9.90 -3.27
N MET A 89 -15.83 10.09 -4.19
CA MET A 89 -15.76 11.12 -5.24
C MET A 89 -16.96 12.06 -5.13
N VAL A 90 -16.77 13.34 -5.40
CA VAL A 90 -17.87 14.31 -5.46
C VAL A 90 -18.73 14.00 -6.69
N ALA A 91 -20.01 13.68 -6.45
CA ALA A 91 -20.99 13.43 -7.49
C ALA A 91 -21.83 14.67 -7.82
N GLN A 92 -22.07 15.55 -6.82
CA GLN A 92 -22.90 16.74 -7.01
C GLN A 92 -22.61 17.79 -5.93
N ILE A 93 -22.66 19.06 -6.31
CA ILE A 93 -22.77 20.19 -5.38
C ILE A 93 -24.26 20.56 -5.24
N LYS A 94 -24.81 20.45 -4.04
CA LYS A 94 -26.21 20.74 -3.75
C LYS A 94 -26.46 22.26 -3.71
N PRO A 95 -27.73 22.73 -3.88
CA PRO A 95 -28.04 24.17 -3.83
C PRO A 95 -27.65 24.87 -2.52
N ASN A 96 -27.53 24.12 -1.41
CA ASN A 96 -27.09 24.63 -0.12
C ASN A 96 -25.56 24.56 0.08
N GLY A 97 -24.78 24.28 -0.97
CA GLY A 97 -23.32 24.18 -0.94
C GLY A 97 -22.76 22.86 -0.41
N ARG A 98 -23.60 21.94 0.11
CA ARG A 98 -23.12 20.62 0.57
C ARG A 98 -22.84 19.68 -0.59
N LEU A 99 -21.89 18.78 -0.39
CA LEU A 99 -21.52 17.78 -1.40
C LEU A 99 -22.38 16.52 -1.27
N LYS A 100 -22.68 15.90 -2.42
CA LYS A 100 -23.11 14.50 -2.52
C LYS A 100 -21.91 13.69 -2.98
N LEU A 101 -21.64 12.58 -2.30
CA LEU A 101 -20.50 11.71 -2.58
C LEU A 101 -20.96 10.41 -3.25
N ALA A 102 -20.11 9.86 -4.11
CA ALA A 102 -20.16 8.50 -4.63
C ALA A 102 -19.07 7.66 -3.94
N ALA A 103 -19.41 6.45 -3.52
CA ALA A 103 -18.47 5.54 -2.88
C ALA A 103 -17.50 4.97 -3.93
N LEU A 104 -16.21 4.93 -3.58
CA LEU A 104 -15.19 4.27 -4.37
C LEU A 104 -14.82 2.94 -3.70
N ASN A 105 -14.56 1.92 -4.53
CA ASN A 105 -14.04 0.62 -4.10
C ASN A 105 -14.86 -0.11 -3.02
N GLY A 106 -16.18 0.10 -2.99
CA GLY A 106 -17.09 -0.61 -2.08
C GLY A 106 -17.17 -0.04 -0.66
N VAL A 107 -16.85 1.25 -0.45
CA VAL A 107 -17.11 1.94 0.82
C VAL A 107 -18.56 1.71 1.29
N VAL A 108 -18.69 1.28 2.55
CA VAL A 108 -19.97 1.08 3.24
C VAL A 108 -20.27 2.33 4.06
N TRP A 109 -21.24 3.14 3.62
CA TRP A 109 -21.48 4.48 4.20
C TRP A 109 -21.53 4.53 5.74
N PRO A 110 -22.24 3.63 6.44
CA PRO A 110 -22.28 3.65 7.90
C PRO A 110 -20.91 3.57 8.58
N THR A 111 -19.89 2.98 7.96
CA THR A 111 -18.55 2.86 8.58
C THR A 111 -17.77 4.17 8.54
N VAL A 112 -18.16 5.13 7.69
CA VAL A 112 -17.46 6.41 7.54
C VAL A 112 -18.22 7.59 8.19
N GLU A 113 -19.44 7.37 8.69
CA GLU A 113 -20.26 8.43 9.29
C GLU A 113 -19.65 9.06 10.56
N SER A 114 -18.79 8.31 11.26
CA SER A 114 -18.17 8.73 12.52
C SER A 114 -16.67 9.04 12.40
N GLU A 115 -16.10 9.02 11.20
CA GLU A 115 -14.65 9.24 10.99
C GLU A 115 -14.28 10.73 10.80
N GLY A 116 -15.09 11.64 11.37
CA GLY A 116 -14.94 13.09 11.28
C GLY A 116 -14.93 13.78 12.64
#